data_AF-J9FAD9-F1
#
_entry.id   AF-J9FAD9-F1
#
_cell.length_a   1.000
_cell.length_b   1.000
_cell.length_c   1.000
_cell.angle_alpha   90.00
_cell.angle_beta   90.00
_cell.angle_gamma   90.00
#
_symmetry.space_group_name_H-M   'P 1'
#
loop_
_entity.id
_entity.type
_entity.pdbx_description
1 polymer ?
#
loop_
_entity_poly.entity_id
_entity_poly.type
_entity_poly.pdbx_seq_one_letter_code
_entity_poly.pdbx_strand_id
1 'polypeptide(L)'
;MRRFGKPLGHRKGVYGTELMDYIEARKQIYIPTYRWMLENKVEDIIERLRAASENRTIVLLDYEINADVENPSKPLSHASLIKAYVEGNYPYGASAPKQDSGDCQLSLFPNL
;
A
#
# COMPACT_ATOMS: atom_id res chain seq x y z
N MET A 1 -19.37 -3.24 -17.09
CA MET A 1 -19.24 -1.78 -16.92
C MET A 1 -18.87 -1.16 -18.27
N ARG A 2 -19.84 -0.69 -19.07
CA ARG A 2 -19.62 -0.10 -20.41
C ARG A 2 -20.30 1.27 -20.58
N ARG A 3 -20.79 1.86 -19.49
CA ARG A 3 -21.70 3.02 -19.55
C ARG A 3 -20.97 4.38 -19.61
N PHE A 4 -19.67 4.44 -19.29
CA PHE A 4 -18.94 5.70 -19.08
C PHE A 4 -17.62 5.82 -19.87
N GLY A 5 -17.48 5.09 -20.99
CA GLY A 5 -16.25 5.09 -21.78
C GLY A 5 -15.09 4.34 -21.09
N LYS A 6 -13.93 4.31 -21.75
CA LYS A 6 -12.71 3.70 -21.19
C LYS A 6 -12.05 4.70 -20.23
N PRO A 7 -11.70 4.30 -19.00
CA PRO A 7 -10.91 5.15 -18.11
C PRO A 7 -9.58 5.56 -18.78
N LEU A 8 -9.27 6.85 -18.76
CA LEU A 8 -8.05 7.39 -19.38
C LEU A 8 -6.82 7.25 -18.48
N GLY A 9 -7.01 7.23 -17.17
CA GLY A 9 -5.92 7.17 -16.19
C GLY A 9 -6.36 7.67 -14.82
N HIS A 10 -5.39 7.91 -13.95
CA HIS A 10 -5.57 8.43 -12.59
C HIS A 10 -4.99 9.82 -12.50
N ARG A 11 -5.70 10.75 -11.88
CA ARG A 11 -5.17 12.11 -11.70
C ARG A 11 -4.01 12.11 -10.71
N LYS A 12 -2.91 12.77 -11.07
CA LYS A 12 -1.75 12.94 -10.20
C LYS A 12 -2.02 14.02 -9.15
N GLY A 13 -2.51 13.60 -7.99
CA GLY A 13 -2.86 14.50 -6.89
C GLY A 13 -4.23 15.15 -7.02
N VAL A 14 -4.58 15.97 -6.02
CA VAL A 14 -5.92 16.59 -5.90
C VAL A 14 -6.11 17.72 -6.92
N TYR A 15 -5.07 18.49 -7.21
CA TYR A 15 -5.12 19.64 -8.11
C TYR A 15 -4.30 19.44 -9.40
N GLY A 16 -3.79 18.23 -9.65
CA GLY A 16 -2.98 17.97 -10.82
C GLY A 16 -3.78 17.91 -12.12
N THR A 17 -3.13 18.27 -13.22
CA THR A 17 -3.68 18.20 -14.58
C THR A 17 -3.18 16.98 -15.36
N GLU A 18 -2.13 16.31 -14.85
CA GLU A 18 -1.51 15.12 -15.44
C GLU A 18 -2.31 13.85 -15.09
N LEU A 19 -2.42 12.93 -16.06
CA LEU A 19 -2.96 11.59 -15.86
C LEU A 19 -1.84 10.56 -15.83
N MET A 20 -1.83 9.76 -14.77
CA MET A 20 -1.00 8.57 -14.62
C MET A 20 -1.71 7.36 -15.22
N ASP A 21 -0.91 6.46 -15.80
CA ASP A 21 -1.41 5.12 -16.10
C ASP A 21 -1.66 4.32 -14.81
N TYR A 22 -2.16 3.10 -14.98
CA TYR A 22 -2.58 2.28 -13.85
C TYR A 22 -1.41 1.78 -12.99
N ILE A 23 -0.26 1.48 -13.59
CA ILE A 23 0.91 0.98 -12.86
C ILE A 23 1.53 2.13 -12.06
N GLU A 24 1.65 3.28 -12.69
CA GLU A 24 2.21 4.46 -12.04
C GLU A 24 1.32 4.93 -10.89
N ALA A 25 0.00 4.88 -11.07
CA ALA A 25 -0.95 5.13 -9.98
C ALA A 25 -0.79 4.15 -8.82
N ARG A 26 -0.52 2.86 -9.08
CA ARG A 26 -0.27 1.90 -7.99
C ARG A 26 0.97 2.27 -7.18
N LYS A 27 2.07 2.59 -7.88
CA LYS A 27 3.35 2.92 -7.24
C LYS A 27 3.31 4.24 -6.48
N GLN A 28 2.68 5.27 -7.04
CA GLN A 28 2.67 6.61 -6.44
C GLN A 28 1.54 6.82 -5.43
N ILE A 29 0.39 6.15 -5.59
CA ILE A 29 -0.77 6.35 -4.72
C ILE A 29 -1.01 5.11 -3.86
N TYR A 30 -1.33 3.97 -4.47
CA TYR A 30 -1.88 2.83 -3.75
C TYR A 30 -0.90 2.23 -2.74
N ILE A 31 0.33 1.92 -3.18
CA ILE A 31 1.35 1.29 -2.33
C ILE A 31 1.76 2.21 -1.16
N PRO A 32 2.10 3.50 -1.34
CA PRO A 32 2.41 4.39 -0.22
C PRO A 32 1.24 4.56 0.74
N THR A 33 0.02 4.70 0.22
CA THR A 33 -1.19 4.86 1.05
C THR A 33 -1.46 3.61 1.88
N TYR A 34 -1.33 2.43 1.27
CA TYR A 34 -1.54 1.17 1.98
C TYR A 34 -0.46 0.93 3.04
N ARG A 35 0.81 1.22 2.75
CA ARG A 35 1.88 1.21 3.76
C ARG A 35 1.53 2.09 4.96
N TRP A 36 1.14 3.35 4.70
CA TRP A 36 0.78 4.27 5.77
C TRP A 36 -0.35 3.73 6.64
N MET A 37 -1.36 3.09 6.04
CA MET A 37 -2.44 2.43 6.76
C MET A 37 -1.92 1.30 7.65
N LEU A 38 -1.04 0.43 7.13
CA LEU A 38 -0.41 -0.65 7.91
C LEU A 38 0.37 -0.12 9.11
N GLU A 39 1.07 1.00 8.93
CA GLU A 39 1.91 1.63 9.94
C GLU A 39 1.13 2.41 11.00
N ASN A 40 0.01 3.03 10.63
CA ASN A 40 -0.63 4.04 11.49
C ASN A 40 -2.04 3.65 11.96
N LYS A 41 -2.65 2.61 11.37
CA LYS A 41 -4.04 2.23 11.67
C LYS A 41 -4.19 0.83 12.20
N VAL A 42 -3.25 -0.07 11.88
CA VAL A 42 -3.35 -1.51 12.23
C VAL A 42 -2.02 -2.08 12.71
N GLU A 43 -1.13 -1.25 13.25
CA GLU A 43 0.20 -1.68 13.72
C GLU A 43 0.09 -2.82 14.75
N ASP A 44 -0.90 -2.75 15.64
CA ASP A 44 -1.18 -3.77 16.66
C ASP A 44 -1.54 -5.14 16.05
N ILE A 45 -2.33 -5.16 14.98
CA ILE A 45 -2.70 -6.38 14.26
C ILE A 45 -1.48 -6.95 13.53
N ILE A 46 -0.68 -6.08 12.91
CA ILE A 46 0.53 -6.50 12.21
C ILE A 46 1.53 -7.11 13.18
N GLU A 47 1.70 -6.54 14.36
CA GLU A 47 2.64 -7.07 15.34
C GLU A 47 2.19 -8.43 15.89
N ARG A 48 0.88 -8.60 16.14
CA ARG A 48 0.30 -9.90 16.48
C ARG A 48 0.49 -10.93 15.36
N LEU A 49 0.37 -10.49 14.11
CA LEU A 49 0.57 -11.34 12.94
C LEU A 49 2.03 -11.79 12.82
N ARG A 50 3.00 -10.89 13.04
CA ARG A 50 4.44 -11.23 13.12
C ARG A 50 4.72 -12.26 14.20
N ALA A 51 4.34 -11.97 15.44
CA ALA A 51 4.60 -12.86 16.58
C ALA A 51 3.95 -14.25 16.39
N ALA A 52 2.74 -14.31 15.84
CA ALA A 52 2.08 -15.58 15.54
C ALA A 52 2.78 -16.36 14.41
N SER A 53 3.32 -15.66 13.41
CA SER A 53 3.98 -16.28 12.25
C SER A 53 5.31 -16.96 12.58
N GLU A 54 5.95 -16.58 13.69
CA GLU A 54 7.18 -17.22 14.16
C GLU A 54 6.98 -18.70 14.55
N ASN A 55 5.80 -19.03 15.05
CA ASN A 55 5.52 -20.33 15.67
C ASN A 55 4.41 -21.12 14.97
N ARG A 56 3.69 -20.50 14.02
CA ARG A 56 2.53 -21.10 13.36
C ARG A 56 2.45 -20.65 11.91
N THR A 57 2.00 -21.56 11.05
CA THR A 57 1.64 -21.22 9.68
C THR A 57 0.34 -20.42 9.69
N ILE A 58 0.36 -19.24 9.07
CA ILE A 58 -0.82 -18.38 8.93
C ILE A 58 -1.21 -18.34 7.46
N VAL A 59 -2.49 -18.60 7.19
CA VAL A 59 -3.05 -18.54 5.84
C VAL A 59 -3.87 -17.27 5.71
N LEU A 60 -3.45 -16.38 4.82
CA LEU A 60 -4.20 -15.18 4.44
C LEU A 60 -5.03 -15.50 3.20
N LEU A 61 -6.34 -15.31 3.28
CA LEU A 61 -7.26 -15.53 2.17
C LEU A 61 -7.63 -14.19 1.55
N ASP A 62 -7.52 -14.11 0.22
CA ASP A 62 -7.89 -12.93 -0.56
C ASP A 62 -8.53 -13.38 -1.87
N TYR A 63 -9.35 -12.50 -2.43
CA TYR A 63 -10.04 -12.76 -3.69
C TYR A 63 -9.06 -12.76 -4.87
N GLU A 64 -8.11 -11.82 -4.87
CA GLU A 64 -7.04 -11.76 -5.86
C GLU A 64 -5.73 -12.36 -5.34
N ILE A 65 -4.94 -12.88 -6.27
CA ILE A 65 -3.64 -13.53 -6.00
C ILE A 65 -2.46 -12.80 -6.66
N ASN A 66 -2.70 -11.64 -7.29
CA ASN A 66 -1.64 -10.92 -7.97
C ASN A 66 -0.72 -10.21 -6.97
N ALA A 67 0.48 -10.77 -6.78
CA ALA A 67 1.52 -10.18 -5.95
C ALA A 67 2.42 -9.18 -6.71
N ASP A 68 2.22 -9.03 -8.02
CA ASP A 68 3.09 -8.22 -8.89
C ASP A 68 2.47 -6.84 -9.18
N VAL A 69 3.12 -5.79 -8.66
CA VAL A 69 2.74 -4.38 -8.86
C VAL A 69 2.80 -4.01 -10.33
N GLU A 70 3.72 -4.58 -11.10
CA GLU A 70 3.93 -4.32 -12.53
C GLU A 70 2.91 -5.04 -13.42
N ASN A 71 2.08 -5.94 -12.87
CA ASN A 71 1.07 -6.66 -13.65
C ASN A 71 -0.29 -5.93 -13.60
N PRO A 72 -0.69 -5.19 -14.66
CA PRO A 72 -1.93 -4.42 -14.65
C PRO A 72 -3.17 -5.29 -14.90
N SER A 73 -2.98 -6.55 -15.32
CA SER A 73 -4.04 -7.43 -15.81
C SER A 73 -5.01 -7.85 -14.72
N LYS A 74 -4.58 -7.78 -13.46
CA LYS A 74 -5.33 -8.20 -12.27
C LYS A 74 -5.13 -7.20 -11.13
N PRO A 75 -6.14 -6.92 -10.29
CA PRO A 75 -5.96 -6.12 -9.08
C PRO A 75 -4.91 -6.73 -8.16
N LEU A 76 -4.20 -5.89 -7.40
CA LEU A 76 -3.21 -6.35 -6.43
C LEU A 76 -3.87 -7.11 -5.29
N SER A 77 -3.22 -8.19 -4.85
CA SER A 77 -3.60 -8.96 -3.66
C SER A 77 -3.20 -8.20 -2.40
N HIS A 78 -4.19 -7.93 -1.54
CA HIS A 78 -3.98 -7.42 -0.19
C HIS A 78 -3.23 -8.45 0.66
N ALA A 79 -3.57 -9.73 0.54
CA ALA A 79 -2.89 -10.79 1.30
C ALA A 79 -1.39 -10.83 0.97
N SER A 80 -1.02 -10.73 -0.31
CA SER A 80 0.39 -10.68 -0.71
C SER A 80 1.11 -9.44 -0.16
N LEU A 81 0.46 -8.27 -0.15
CA LEU A 81 1.03 -7.04 0.39
C LEU A 81 1.21 -7.09 1.91
N ILE A 82 0.24 -7.61 2.65
CA ILE A 82 0.34 -7.81 4.11
C ILE A 82 1.47 -8.77 4.41
N LYS A 83 1.54 -9.92 3.71
CA LYS A 83 2.65 -10.88 3.87
C LYS A 83 4.01 -10.22 3.65
N ALA A 84 4.17 -9.49 2.54
CA ALA A 84 5.42 -8.79 2.25
C ALA A 84 5.77 -7.74 3.33
N TYR A 85 4.77 -7.07 3.91
CA TYR A 85 4.96 -6.12 5.01
C TYR A 85 5.41 -6.78 6.32
N VAL A 86 4.76 -7.89 6.67
CA VAL A 86 5.11 -8.70 7.85
C VAL A 86 6.55 -9.22 7.72
N GLU A 87 6.94 -9.65 6.52
CA GLU A 87 8.27 -10.21 6.22
C GLU A 87 9.36 -9.16 5.94
N GLY A 88 9.04 -7.86 6.02
CA GLY A 88 10.02 -6.79 5.79
C GLY A 88 10.38 -6.53 4.33
N ASN A 89 9.67 -7.14 3.39
CA ASN A 89 9.91 -7.05 1.94
C ASN A 89 8.91 -6.12 1.24
N TYR A 90 8.28 -5.18 1.95
CA TYR A 90 7.28 -4.29 1.36
C TYR A 90 7.95 -3.12 0.62
N PRO A 91 7.50 -2.72 -0.58
CA PRO A 91 6.68 -3.43 -1.56
C PRO A 91 7.52 -4.32 -2.49
N TYR A 92 8.86 -4.37 -2.34
CA TYR A 92 9.80 -5.49 -2.63
C TYR A 92 11.21 -5.37 -1.90
N GLY A 93 11.36 -4.61 -0.79
CA GLY A 93 12.55 -4.55 0.13
C GLY A 93 13.78 -3.67 -0.27
N ALA A 94 14.66 -3.12 0.60
CA ALA A 94 14.85 -3.25 2.06
C ALA A 94 14.46 -1.98 2.86
N SER A 95 13.85 -2.19 4.03
CA SER A 95 13.34 -1.15 4.96
C SER A 95 14.43 -0.21 5.46
N ALA A 96 14.20 1.11 5.35
CA ALA A 96 14.97 2.09 6.11
C ALA A 96 14.73 1.90 7.62
N PRO A 97 15.75 2.05 8.48
CA PRO A 97 15.56 1.98 9.93
C PRO A 97 14.57 3.04 10.39
N LYS A 98 13.70 2.69 11.36
CA LYS A 98 12.79 3.65 12.01
C LYS A 98 13.63 4.84 12.48
N GLN A 99 13.39 6.03 11.94
CA GLN A 99 13.78 7.23 12.66
C GLN A 99 12.86 7.33 13.87
N ASP A 100 13.45 7.35 15.07
CA ASP A 100 12.72 7.68 16.28
C ASP A 100 11.93 8.96 16.02
N SER A 101 10.62 8.88 16.22
CA SER A 101 9.70 10.01 16.11
C SER A 101 10.01 11.03 17.19
N GLY A 102 11.00 11.88 16.93
CA GLY A 102 11.05 13.23 17.48
C GLY A 102 9.96 14.04 16.79
N ASP A 103 9.02 14.55 17.58
CA ASP A 103 7.90 15.39 17.17
C ASP A 103 8.25 16.31 15.99
N CYS A 104 7.74 15.97 14.81
CA CYS A 104 7.71 16.90 13.70
C CYS A 104 6.30 16.90 13.13
N GLN A 105 5.53 17.86 13.62
CA GLN A 105 4.16 18.15 13.26
C GLN A 105 4.08 18.43 11.75
N LEU A 106 3.70 17.43 10.96
CA LEU A 106 3.34 17.59 9.54
C LEU A 106 2.01 18.36 9.47
N SER A 107 2.09 19.68 9.34
CA SER A 107 0.95 20.55 9.08
C SER A 107 0.43 20.31 7.67
N LEU A 108 -0.44 19.32 7.52
CA LEU A 108 -1.05 18.94 6.24
C LEU A 108 -2.12 19.94 5.74
N PHE A 109 -2.36 21.05 6.45
CA PHE A 109 -3.22 22.15 5.98
C PHE A 109 -2.76 23.49 6.58
N PRO A 110 -1.96 24.32 5.89
CA PRO A 110 -1.82 25.71 6.26
C PRO A 110 -2.98 26.51 5.65
N ASN A 111 -3.84 27.03 6.51
CA ASN A 111 -4.90 28.02 6.27
C ASN A 111 -6.23 27.51 5.72
N LEU A 112 -7.13 27.19 6.66
CA LEU A 112 -8.57 27.45 6.60
C LEU A 112 -9.02 28.01 7.95
#